data_AF-A0A431LP96-F1
#
_entry.id   AF-A0A431LP96-F1
#
_cell.length_a   1.000
_cell.length_b   1.000
_cell.length_c   1.000
_cell.angle_alpha   90.00
_cell.angle_beta   90.00
_cell.angle_gamma   90.00
#
_symmetry.space_group_name_H-M   'P 1'
#
loop_
_entity.id
_entity.type
_entity.pdbx_description
1 polymer ?
#
loop_
_entity_poly.entity_id
_entity_poly.type
_entity_poly.pdbx_seq_one_letter_code
_entity_poly.pdbx_strand_id
1 'polypeptide(L)'
;MGTKSFYYIVLGLAALLGLTVITVSVQNGQSIPFNLFGNATPIPLGGALIGAWVAGLIASIAVWQTKIVEVRSEKKLEQWAAQDQKLAKEVASDTVKLLEAKVATLEAALSKALEKKKSN
;
A
#
# COMPACT_ATOMS: atom_id res chain seq x y z
N MET A 1 19.25 -3.68 -4.90
CA MET A 1 18.76 -4.11 -6.23
C MET A 1 17.48 -3.33 -6.52
N GLY A 2 17.38 -2.61 -7.66
CA GLY A 2 16.17 -1.84 -7.96
C GLY A 2 14.94 -2.73 -8.14
N THR A 3 13.76 -2.24 -7.76
CA THR A 3 12.47 -2.95 -7.90
C THR A 3 12.22 -3.45 -9.33
N LYS A 4 12.72 -2.73 -10.33
CA LYS A 4 12.67 -3.13 -11.75
C LYS A 4 13.51 -4.38 -12.05
N SER A 5 14.74 -4.46 -11.54
CA SER A 5 15.63 -5.61 -11.76
C SER A 5 15.09 -6.88 -11.11
N PHE A 6 14.50 -6.77 -9.92
CA PHE A 6 13.85 -7.90 -9.26
C PHE A 6 12.65 -8.42 -10.06
N TYR A 7 11.82 -7.51 -10.59
CA TYR A 7 10.67 -7.88 -11.42
C TYR A 7 11.09 -8.65 -12.68
N TYR A 8 12.11 -8.20 -13.40
CA TYR A 8 12.61 -8.92 -14.59
C TYR A 8 13.17 -10.30 -14.27
N ILE A 9 13.83 -10.47 -13.12
CA ILE A 9 14.33 -11.78 -12.67
C ILE A 9 13.16 -12.73 -12.39
N VAL A 10 12.13 -12.27 -11.66
CA VAL A 10 10.94 -13.08 -11.36
C VAL A 10 10.18 -13.46 -12.64
N LEU A 11 10.04 -12.53 -13.57
CA LEU A 11 9.36 -12.76 -14.85
C LEU A 11 10.15 -13.72 -15.74
N GLY A 12 11.48 -13.59 -15.75
CA GLY A 12 12.38 -14.52 -16.44
C GLY A 12 12.29 -15.94 -15.86
N LEU A 13 12.30 -16.08 -14.54
CA LEU A 13 12.12 -17.36 -13.84
C LEU A 13 10.75 -17.99 -14.14
N ALA A 14 9.69 -17.20 -14.10
CA ALA A 14 8.35 -17.67 -14.45
C ALA A 14 8.31 -18.18 -15.90
N ALA A 15 8.86 -17.43 -16.86
CA ALA A 15 8.90 -17.86 -18.26
C ALA A 15 9.70 -19.15 -18.45
N LEU A 16 10.84 -19.30 -17.78
CA LEU A 16 11.69 -20.48 -17.86
C LEU A 16 10.98 -21.71 -17.27
N LEU A 17 10.32 -21.56 -16.13
CA LEU A 17 9.48 -22.61 -15.54
C LEU A 17 8.28 -22.95 -16.43
N GLY A 18 7.64 -21.96 -17.04
CA GLY A 18 6.57 -22.18 -18.02
C GLY A 18 7.04 -23.01 -19.20
N LEU A 19 8.23 -22.73 -19.72
CA LEU A 19 8.83 -23.48 -20.82
C LEU A 19 9.13 -24.93 -20.43
N THR A 20 9.60 -25.17 -19.20
CA THR A 20 9.77 -26.53 -18.67
C THR A 20 8.44 -27.27 -18.53
N VAL A 21 7.40 -26.61 -18.02
CA VAL A 21 6.06 -27.19 -17.89
C VAL A 21 5.51 -27.58 -19.26
N ILE A 22 5.64 -26.72 -20.27
CA ILE A 22 5.20 -27.01 -21.63
C ILE A 22 5.95 -28.23 -22.19
N THR A 23 7.28 -28.26 -22.05
CA THR A 23 8.11 -29.35 -22.57
C THR A 23 7.76 -30.69 -21.93
N VAL A 24 7.62 -30.71 -20.60
CA VAL A 24 7.21 -31.90 -19.84
C VAL A 24 5.78 -32.32 -20.20
N SER A 25 4.88 -31.36 -20.40
CA SER A 25 3.47 -31.62 -20.74
C SER A 25 3.32 -32.27 -22.12
N VAL A 26 4.09 -31.81 -23.11
CA VAL A 26 4.09 -32.42 -24.46
C VAL A 26 4.63 -33.84 -24.42
N GLN A 27 5.65 -34.11 -23.60
CA GLN A 27 6.23 -35.44 -23.45
C GLN A 27 5.35 -36.40 -22.63
N ASN A 28 4.47 -35.87 -21.77
CA ASN A 28 3.64 -36.65 -20.85
C ASN A 28 2.15 -36.52 -21.21
N GLY A 29 1.79 -37.02 -22.39
CA GLY A 29 0.41 -37.07 -22.89
C GLY A 29 -0.45 -38.20 -22.29
N GLN A 30 0.05 -38.94 -21.30
CA GLN A 30 -0.71 -40.01 -20.66
C GLN A 30 -1.95 -39.46 -19.95
N SER A 31 -3.08 -40.14 -20.11
CA SER A 31 -4.31 -39.78 -19.40
C SER A 31 -4.31 -40.38 -18.00
N ILE A 32 -4.51 -39.52 -17.00
CA ILE A 32 -4.70 -39.93 -15.61
C ILE A 32 -6.18 -39.78 -15.23
N PRO A 33 -6.73 -40.68 -14.39
CA PRO A 33 -8.07 -40.52 -13.88
C PRO A 33 -8.10 -39.35 -12.89
N PHE A 34 -8.76 -38.27 -13.26
CA PHE A 34 -8.98 -37.12 -12.38
C PHE A 34 -10.38 -37.23 -11.77
N ASN A 35 -10.42 -37.42 -10.45
CA ASN A 35 -11.68 -37.55 -9.73
C ASN A 35 -12.21 -36.17 -9.36
N LEU A 36 -13.26 -35.73 -10.04
CA LEU A 36 -14.04 -34.55 -9.68
C LEU A 36 -15.42 -34.99 -9.22
N PHE A 37 -15.80 -34.62 -8.00
CA PHE A 37 -17.14 -34.86 -7.45
C PHE A 37 -17.60 -36.33 -7.53
N GLY A 38 -16.66 -37.26 -7.29
CA GLY A 38 -16.95 -38.70 -7.33
C GLY A 38 -16.96 -39.33 -8.72
N ASN A 39 -16.75 -38.56 -9.79
CA ASN A 39 -16.67 -39.08 -11.15
C ASN A 39 -15.24 -39.00 -11.69
N ALA A 40 -14.73 -40.14 -12.18
CA ALA A 40 -13.38 -40.24 -12.74
C ALA A 40 -13.38 -39.79 -14.20
N THR A 41 -12.92 -38.57 -14.46
CA THR A 41 -12.77 -38.07 -15.83
C THR A 41 -11.31 -38.23 -16.25
N PRO A 42 -11.00 -38.94 -17.36
CA PRO A 42 -9.64 -39.02 -17.85
C PRO A 42 -9.19 -37.65 -18.37
N ILE A 43 -8.11 -37.12 -17.82
CA ILE A 43 -7.51 -35.86 -18.26
C ILE A 43 -6.05 -36.13 -18.64
N PRO A 44 -5.55 -35.58 -19.76
CA PRO A 44 -4.13 -35.67 -20.07
C PRO A 44 -3.31 -34.98 -18.98
N LEU A 45 -2.30 -35.68 -18.47
CA LEU A 45 -1.43 -35.19 -17.39
C LEU A 45 -0.79 -33.84 -17.74
N GLY A 46 -0.36 -33.68 -19.00
CA GLY A 46 0.11 -32.39 -19.51
C GLY A 46 -0.93 -31.25 -19.41
N GLY A 47 -2.21 -31.55 -19.64
CA GLY A 47 -3.28 -30.58 -19.45
C GLY A 47 -3.46 -30.18 -17.99
N ALA A 48 -3.35 -31.14 -17.07
CA ALA A 48 -3.40 -30.88 -15.63
C ALA A 48 -2.22 -30.03 -15.14
N LEU A 49 -1.00 -30.31 -15.63
CA LEU A 49 0.21 -29.55 -15.29
C LEU A 49 0.14 -28.09 -15.78
N ILE A 50 -0.32 -27.89 -17.02
CA ILE A 50 -0.53 -26.53 -17.57
C ILE A 50 -1.59 -25.79 -16.74
N GLY A 51 -2.72 -26.45 -16.44
CA GLY A 51 -3.79 -25.87 -15.63
C GLY A 51 -3.29 -25.44 -14.23
N ALA A 52 -2.52 -26.30 -13.57
CA ALA A 52 -1.94 -26.00 -12.26
C ALA A 52 -0.96 -24.82 -12.32
N TRP A 53 -0.11 -24.75 -13.36
CA TRP A 53 0.84 -23.65 -13.54
C TRP A 53 0.13 -22.31 -13.78
N VAL A 54 -0.89 -22.29 -14.64
CA VAL A 54 -1.70 -21.08 -14.89
C VAL A 54 -2.44 -20.63 -13.63
N ALA A 55 -3.05 -21.56 -12.88
CA ALA A 55 -3.72 -21.25 -11.62
C ALA A 55 -2.74 -20.64 -10.60
N GLY A 56 -1.52 -21.19 -10.51
CA GLY A 56 -0.46 -20.64 -9.65
C GLY A 56 -0.04 -19.21 -10.04
N LEU A 57 0.03 -18.91 -11.34
CA LEU A 57 0.31 -17.54 -11.82
C LEU A 57 -0.80 -16.56 -11.43
N ILE A 58 -2.07 -16.95 -11.63
CA ILE A 58 -3.21 -16.10 -11.27
C ILE A 58 -3.21 -15.82 -9.76
N ALA A 59 -3.01 -16.84 -8.93
CA ALA A 59 -2.91 -16.68 -7.49
C ALA A 59 -1.76 -15.76 -7.08
N SER A 60 -0.60 -15.90 -7.72
CA SER A 60 0.58 -15.05 -7.46
C SER A 60 0.32 -13.58 -7.83
N ILE A 61 -0.35 -13.33 -8.95
CA ILE A 61 -0.75 -11.96 -9.35
C ILE A 61 -1.73 -11.37 -8.34
N ALA A 62 -2.72 -12.14 -7.87
CA ALA A 62 -3.68 -11.69 -6.88
C ALA A 62 -2.99 -11.29 -5.56
N VAL A 63 -2.06 -12.12 -5.07
CA VAL A 63 -1.26 -11.81 -3.86
C VAL A 63 -0.36 -10.59 -4.07
N TRP A 64 0.18 -10.40 -5.27
CA TRP A 64 1.00 -9.22 -5.57
C TRP A 64 0.17 -7.93 -5.55
N GLN A 65 -1.06 -7.97 -6.08
CA GLN A 65 -1.96 -6.82 -6.05
C GLN A 65 -2.35 -6.41 -4.62
N THR A 66 -2.63 -7.37 -3.73
CA THR A 66 -2.98 -7.06 -2.34
C THR A 66 -1.83 -6.36 -1.61
N LYS A 67 -0.59 -6.83 -1.79
CA LYS A 67 0.60 -6.17 -1.21
C LYS A 67 0.84 -4.76 -1.75
N ILE A 68 0.55 -4.50 -3.03
CA ILE A 68 0.68 -3.14 -3.59
C ILE A 68 -0.31 -2.17 -2.94
N VAL A 69 -1.53 -2.63 -2.65
CA VAL A 69 -2.55 -1.81 -1.98
C VAL A 69 -2.10 -1.45 -0.56
N GLU A 70 -1.54 -2.41 0.17
CA GLU A 70 -1.01 -2.23 1.53
C GLU A 70 0.13 -1.18 1.57
N VAL A 71 1.11 -1.31 0.68
CA VAL A 71 2.21 -0.33 0.56
C VAL A 71 1.71 1.07 0.17
N ARG A 72 0.64 1.17 -0.62
CA ARG A 72 0.04 2.48 -0.95
C ARG A 72 -0.72 3.08 0.22
N SER A 73 -1.38 2.27 1.06
CA SER A 73 -2.04 2.77 2.26
C SER A 73 -1.03 3.29 3.29
N GLU A 74 0.09 2.60 3.49
CA GLU A 74 1.16 3.04 4.39
C GLU A 74 1.73 4.39 3.97
N LYS A 75 2.02 4.57 2.68
CA LYS A 75 2.49 5.87 2.17
C LYS A 75 1.48 7.00 2.33
N LYS A 76 0.17 6.71 2.23
CA LYS A 76 -0.87 7.70 2.49
C LYS A 76 -0.94 8.07 3.97
N LEU A 77 -0.77 7.10 4.87
CA LEU A 77 -0.70 7.35 6.31
C LEU A 77 0.49 8.24 6.67
N GLU A 78 1.66 7.99 6.08
CA GLU A 78 2.84 8.86 6.27
C GLU A 78 2.59 10.29 5.76
N GLN A 79 1.93 10.43 4.61
CA GLN A 79 1.57 11.74 4.05
C GLN A 79 0.56 12.49 4.93
N TRP A 80 -0.44 11.80 5.47
CA TRP A 80 -1.40 12.40 6.41
C TRP A 80 -0.73 12.79 7.73
N ALA A 81 0.13 11.94 8.28
CA ALA A 81 0.88 12.26 9.49
C ALA A 81 1.79 13.50 9.31
N ALA A 82 2.43 13.64 8.15
CA ALA A 82 3.22 14.82 7.81
C ALA A 82 2.35 16.09 7.66
N GLN A 83 1.16 15.97 7.08
CA GLN A 83 0.20 17.09 6.98
C GLN A 83 -0.35 17.49 8.35
N ASP A 84 -0.71 16.53 9.20
CA ASP A 84 -1.19 16.79 10.56
C ASP A 84 -0.14 17.50 11.41
N GLN A 85 1.15 17.10 11.31
CA GLN A 85 2.23 17.83 11.97
C GLN A 85 2.37 19.27 11.47
N LYS A 86 2.18 19.49 10.16
CA LYS A 86 2.24 20.83 9.59
C LYS A 86 1.06 21.69 10.09
N LEU A 87 -0.14 21.13 10.07
CA LEU A 87 -1.35 21.77 10.56
C LEU A 87 -1.24 22.09 12.06
N ALA A 88 -0.72 21.18 12.87
CA ALA A 88 -0.50 21.40 14.30
C ALA A 88 0.47 22.57 14.57
N LYS A 89 1.53 22.70 13.76
CA LYS A 89 2.47 23.84 13.85
C LYS A 89 1.81 25.15 13.44
N GLU A 90 1.00 25.14 12.38
CA GLU A 90 0.25 26.32 11.94
C GLU A 90 -0.79 26.77 12.99
N VAL A 91 -1.54 25.83 13.56
CA VAL A 91 -2.50 26.11 14.65
C VAL A 91 -1.79 26.65 15.89
N ALA A 92 -0.66 26.06 16.29
CA ALA A 92 0.13 26.58 17.40
C ALA A 92 0.60 28.03 17.14
N SER A 93 1.08 28.32 15.93
CA SER A 93 1.45 29.68 15.51
C SER A 93 0.29 30.66 15.59
N ASP A 94 -0.89 30.29 15.10
CA ASP A 94 -2.08 31.16 15.12
C ASP A 94 -2.60 31.37 16.55
N THR A 95 -2.55 30.35 17.41
CA THR A 95 -2.90 30.51 18.83
C THR A 95 -1.94 31.45 19.55
N VAL A 96 -0.64 31.40 19.25
CA VAL A 96 0.36 32.34 19.81
C VAL A 96 0.06 33.77 19.37
N LYS A 97 -0.22 34.00 18.09
CA LYS A 97 -0.60 35.34 17.59
C LYS A 97 -1.89 35.87 18.26
N LEU A 98 -2.87 35.00 18.48
CA LEU A 98 -4.11 35.38 19.15
C LEU A 98 -3.87 35.72 20.63
N LEU A 99 -2.99 34.98 21.31
CA LEU A 99 -2.57 35.29 22.67
C LEU A 99 -1.80 36.61 22.74
N GLU A 100 -0.88 36.87 21.83
CA GLU A 100 -0.14 38.14 21.74
C GLU A 100 -1.09 39.34 21.54
N ALA A 101 -2.07 39.20 20.64
CA ALA A 101 -3.09 40.23 20.42
C ALA A 101 -3.91 40.50 21.70
N LYS A 102 -4.30 39.45 22.43
CA LYS A 102 -5.03 39.60 23.70
C LYS A 102 -4.18 40.26 24.78
N VAL A 103 -2.90 39.92 24.90
CA VAL A 103 -1.96 40.55 25.85
C VAL A 103 -1.83 42.04 25.54
N ALA A 104 -1.58 42.41 24.28
CA ALA A 104 -1.46 43.81 23.88
C ALA A 104 -2.75 44.62 24.18
N THR A 105 -3.91 43.99 23.99
CA THR A 105 -5.21 44.63 24.30
C THR A 105 -5.40 44.83 25.81
N LEU A 106 -4.99 43.84 26.63
CA LEU A 106 -5.05 43.93 28.08
C LEU A 106 -4.06 44.97 28.63
N GLU A 107 -2.85 45.05 28.09
CA GLU A 107 -1.87 46.08 28.46
C GLU A 107 -2.37 47.49 28.15
N ALA A 108 -2.96 47.69 26.97
CA ALA A 108 -3.55 48.97 26.58
C ALA A 108 -4.77 49.36 27.46
N ALA A 109 -5.56 48.38 27.90
CA ALA A 109 -6.66 48.61 28.83
C ALA A 109 -6.15 48.95 30.24
N LEU A 110 -5.08 48.28 30.68
CA LEU A 110 -4.49 48.48 32.00
C LEU A 110 -3.76 49.82 32.12
N SER A 111 -3.04 50.25 31.07
CA SER A 111 -2.41 51.57 31.03
C SER A 111 -3.45 52.70 31.08
N LYS A 112 -4.52 52.61 30.27
CA LYS A 112 -5.65 53.55 30.34
C LYS A 112 -6.31 53.57 31.71
N ALA A 113 -6.50 52.41 32.35
CA ALA A 113 -7.08 52.33 33.68
C ALA A 113 -6.17 52.96 34.76
N LEU A 114 -4.85 52.75 34.65
CA LEU A 114 -3.86 53.36 35.56
C LEU A 114 -3.78 54.88 35.38
N GLU A 115 -3.79 55.39 34.16
CA GLU A 115 -3.83 56.84 33.90
C GLU A 115 -5.11 57.46 34.47
N LYS A 116 -6.26 56.81 34.27
CA LYS A 116 -7.54 57.27 34.82
C LYS A 116 -7.56 57.26 36.36
N LYS A 117 -6.84 56.34 37.00
CA LYS A 117 -6.72 56.28 38.47
C LYS A 117 -5.74 57.33 39.02
N LYS A 118 -4.73 57.74 38.25
CA LYS A 118 -3.79 58.82 38.62
C LYS A 118 -4.37 60.22 38.43
N SER A 119 -5.42 60.36 37.62
CA SER A 119 -6.11 61.63 37.32
C SER A 119 -7.30 61.92 38.26
N ASN A 120 -7.57 61.05 39.23
CA ASN A 120 -8.51 61.25 40.35
C ASN A 120 -7.72 61.29 41.66
#